data_AF-A0A4C1YRC5-F1
#
_entry.id   AF-A0A4C1YRC5-F1
#
_cell.length_a   1.000
_cell.length_b   1.000
_cell.length_c   1.000
_cell.angle_alpha   90.00
_cell.angle_beta   90.00
_cell.angle_gamma   90.00
#
_symmetry.space_group_name_H-M   'P 1'
#
loop_
_entity.id
_entity.type
_entity.pdbx_description
1 polymer ?
#
loop_
_entity_poly.entity_id
_entity_poly.type
_entity_poly.pdbx_seq_one_letter_code
_entity_poly.pdbx_strand_id
1 'polypeptide(L)'
;MDATGCRLAMTGHGTLVIVSIHLPPPKKLPRCDLRALLALGNAVILFGDFNYKNHRWGCPTINYNGDKLNRLEDRLDFEIIAPSTSTYFPNIITNRPSTLDIALTRTCA
;
A
#
# COMPACT_ATOMS: atom_id res chain seq x y z
N MET A 1 -3.09 -1.09 13.12
CA MET A 1 -2.13 -0.93 12.03
C MET A 1 -0.84 -0.57 12.70
N ASP A 2 0.25 -1.17 12.27
CA ASP A 2 1.57 -0.75 12.74
C ASP A 2 2.23 -0.03 11.57
N ALA A 3 2.76 1.16 11.83
CA ALA A 3 3.36 1.99 10.79
C ALA A 3 4.59 2.71 11.34
N THR A 4 5.67 2.67 10.58
CA THR A 4 6.94 3.34 10.91
C THR A 4 7.40 4.11 9.70
N GLY A 5 7.69 5.40 9.87
CA GLY A 5 8.10 6.25 8.77
C GLY A 5 9.39 7.01 9.05
N CYS A 6 10.08 7.37 7.99
CA CYS A 6 11.22 8.28 8.02
C CYS A 6 11.11 9.33 6.90
N ARG A 7 11.85 10.42 7.08
CA ARG A 7 11.99 11.48 6.08
C ARG A 7 13.40 11.44 5.54
N LEU A 8 13.52 11.32 4.22
CA LEU A 8 14.79 11.36 3.51
C LEU A 8 14.94 12.75 2.88
N ALA A 9 15.84 13.56 3.44
CA ALA A 9 16.21 14.86 2.89
C ALA A 9 17.49 14.70 2.07
N MET A 10 17.40 14.99 0.77
CA MET A 10 18.52 14.88 -0.16
C MET A 10 18.94 16.27 -0.63
N THR A 11 20.24 16.57 -0.59
CA THR A 11 20.76 17.90 -0.97
C THR A 11 20.39 18.23 -2.41
N GLY A 12 19.76 19.40 -2.60
CA GLY A 12 19.31 19.86 -3.92
C GLY A 12 18.03 19.21 -4.43
N HIS A 13 17.34 18.39 -3.62
CA HIS A 13 16.09 17.70 -4.00
C HIS A 13 15.00 17.91 -2.94
N GLY A 14 13.76 17.56 -3.29
CA GLY A 14 12.66 17.51 -2.33
C GLY A 14 12.87 16.45 -1.25
N THR A 15 12.12 16.57 -0.14
CA THR A 15 12.09 15.53 0.90
C THR A 15 11.15 14.41 0.48
N LEU A 16 11.63 13.17 0.51
CA LEU A 16 10.82 11.97 0.33
C LEU A 16 10.40 11.42 1.71
N VAL A 17 9.12 11.15 1.89
CA VAL A 17 8.60 10.46 3.07
C VAL A 17 8.37 9.00 2.72
N ILE A 18 8.96 8.09 3.49
CA ILE A 18 8.76 6.64 3.32
C ILE A 18 8.11 6.12 4.60
N VAL A 19 6.99 5.39 4.47
CA VAL A 19 6.27 4.78 5.58
C VAL A 19 6.10 3.29 5.32
N SER A 20 6.68 2.48 6.20
CA SER A 20 6.40 1.05 6.26
C SER A 20 5.07 0.81 6.98
N ILE A 21 4.23 -0.06 6.43
CA ILE A 21 2.90 -0.42 6.92
C ILE A 21 2.83 -1.93 7.12
N HIS A 22 2.29 -2.34 8.27
CA HIS A 22 1.84 -3.71 8.52
C HIS A 22 0.39 -3.72 8.99
N LEU A 23 -0.47 -4.37 8.20
CA LEU A 23 -1.91 -4.52 8.43
C LEU A 23 -2.24 -6.01 8.58
N PRO A 24 -2.10 -6.59 9.79
CA PRO A 24 -2.46 -7.98 10.02
C PRO A 24 -3.98 -8.17 9.83
N PRO A 25 -4.45 -9.31 9.28
CA PRO A 25 -5.87 -9.58 9.16
C PRO A 25 -6.56 -9.61 10.54
N PRO A 26 -7.77 -9.06 10.73
CA PRO A 26 -8.64 -8.36 9.77
C PRO A 26 -8.52 -6.82 9.85
N LYS A 27 -7.38 -6.28 10.33
CA LYS A 27 -7.20 -4.84 10.55
C LYS A 27 -7.43 -4.06 9.25
N LYS A 28 -7.96 -2.85 9.41
CA LYS A 28 -8.30 -1.95 8.32
C LYS A 28 -7.53 -0.65 8.48
N LEU A 29 -7.21 -0.01 7.36
CA LEU A 29 -6.69 1.35 7.31
C LEU A 29 -7.88 2.30 7.07
N PRO A 30 -8.27 3.12 8.06
CA PRO A 30 -9.31 4.12 7.86
C PRO A 30 -8.96 5.09 6.73
N ARG A 31 -9.98 5.58 6.02
CA ARG A 31 -9.78 6.56 4.93
C ARG A 31 -9.11 7.85 5.43
N CYS A 32 -9.47 8.30 6.64
CA CYS A 32 -8.87 9.48 7.25
C CYS A 32 -7.36 9.29 7.49
N ASP A 33 -6.97 8.13 7.99
CA ASP A 33 -5.58 7.80 8.30
C ASP A 33 -4.76 7.63 7.01
N LEU A 34 -5.30 6.93 6.00
CA LEU A 34 -4.67 6.85 4.69
C LEU A 34 -4.43 8.25 4.10
N ARG A 35 -5.44 9.13 4.16
CA ARG A 35 -5.30 10.51 3.69
C ARG A 35 -4.25 11.29 4.49
N ALA A 36 -4.20 11.13 5.80
CA ALA A 36 -3.20 11.78 6.64
C ALA A 36 -1.78 11.30 6.31
N LEU A 37 -1.59 10.01 6.10
CA LEU A 37 -0.31 9.42 5.69
C LEU A 37 0.15 9.94 4.32
N LEU A 38 -0.76 9.99 3.33
CA LEU A 38 -0.46 10.55 2.01
C LEU A 38 -0.17 12.05 2.05
N ALA A 39 -0.62 12.77 3.08
CA ALA A 39 -0.40 14.20 3.26
C ALA A 39 0.88 14.53 4.08
N LEU A 40 1.72 13.55 4.41
CA LEU A 40 2.94 13.78 5.20
C LEU A 40 4.01 14.63 4.48
N GLY A 41 3.93 14.74 3.14
CA GLY A 41 4.83 15.55 2.32
C GLY A 41 4.38 15.61 0.86
N ASN A 42 5.17 16.27 0.02
CA ASN A 42 4.88 16.39 -1.42
C ASN A 42 5.23 15.12 -2.21
N ALA A 43 6.14 14.30 -1.66
CA ALA A 43 6.51 12.98 -2.18
C ALA A 43 6.40 11.97 -1.04
N VAL A 44 5.49 11.02 -1.16
CA VAL A 44 5.21 10.01 -0.13
C VAL A 44 5.13 8.63 -0.76
N ILE A 45 5.81 7.66 -0.14
CA ILE A 45 5.68 6.23 -0.44
C ILE A 45 5.22 5.51 0.83
N LEU A 46 4.06 4.88 0.79
CA LEU A 46 3.59 3.93 1.79
C LEU A 46 3.84 2.53 1.26
N PHE A 47 4.46 1.62 2.02
CA PHE A 47 4.75 0.27 1.52
C PHE A 47 4.70 -0.77 2.62
N GLY A 48 4.46 -2.02 2.26
CA GLY A 48 4.53 -3.17 3.17
C GLY A 48 3.31 -4.07 3.06
N ASP A 49 3.07 -4.89 4.07
CA ASP A 49 2.02 -5.90 4.05
C ASP A 49 0.66 -5.28 4.38
N PHE A 50 -0.17 -5.10 3.35
CA PHE A 50 -1.54 -4.61 3.52
C PHE A 50 -2.54 -5.72 3.85
N ASN A 51 -2.24 -6.99 3.54
CA ASN A 51 -3.20 -8.09 3.51
C ASN A 51 -4.46 -7.83 2.66
N TYR A 52 -4.39 -6.89 1.71
CA TYR A 52 -5.51 -6.51 0.85
C TYR A 52 -5.43 -7.28 -0.46
N LYS A 53 -6.56 -7.78 -0.93
CA LYS A 53 -6.61 -8.63 -2.12
C LYS A 53 -7.40 -7.97 -3.23
N ASN A 54 -6.79 -7.84 -4.40
CA ASN A 54 -7.43 -7.39 -5.63
C ASN A 54 -6.70 -7.99 -6.84
N HIS A 55 -7.44 -8.30 -7.91
CA HIS A 55 -6.86 -8.79 -9.15
C HIS A 55 -5.85 -7.82 -9.77
N ARG A 56 -6.03 -6.51 -9.56
CA ARG A 56 -5.14 -5.47 -10.10
C ARG A 56 -3.67 -5.64 -9.72
N TRP A 57 -3.39 -6.10 -8.51
CA TRP A 57 -2.02 -6.36 -8.05
C TRP A 57 -1.67 -7.85 -7.99
N GLY A 58 -2.42 -8.71 -8.69
CA GLY A 58 -2.08 -10.12 -8.84
C GLY A 58 -2.64 -11.05 -7.78
N CYS A 59 -3.67 -10.63 -7.03
CA CYS A 59 -4.39 -11.58 -6.16
C CYS A 59 -5.38 -12.45 -6.97
N PRO A 60 -5.53 -13.74 -6.63
CA PRO A 60 -6.48 -14.66 -7.25
C PRO A 60 -7.93 -14.41 -6.81
N THR A 61 -8.14 -13.58 -5.79
CA THR A 61 -9.44 -13.22 -5.21
C THR A 61 -9.45 -11.73 -4.86
N ILE A 62 -10.64 -11.17 -4.68
CA ILE A 62 -10.84 -9.81 -4.19
C ILE A 62 -11.40 -9.89 -2.77
N ASN A 63 -10.89 -9.05 -1.86
CA ASN A 63 -11.52 -8.82 -0.56
C ASN A 63 -12.02 -7.38 -0.44
N TYR A 64 -12.91 -7.13 0.53
CA TYR A 64 -13.53 -5.81 0.74
C TYR A 64 -12.50 -4.68 0.87
N ASN A 65 -11.40 -4.92 1.59
CA ASN A 65 -10.39 -3.90 1.81
C ASN A 65 -9.60 -3.59 0.53
N GLY A 66 -9.28 -4.60 -0.29
CA GLY A 66 -8.61 -4.41 -1.57
C GLY A 66 -9.49 -3.73 -2.62
N ASP A 67 -10.77 -4.09 -2.72
CA ASP A 67 -11.73 -3.35 -3.56
C ASP A 67 -11.87 -1.90 -3.10
N LYS A 68 -12.00 -1.67 -1.79
CA LYS A 68 -12.10 -0.33 -1.21
C LYS A 68 -10.86 0.52 -1.49
N LEU A 69 -9.66 -0.03 -1.32
CA LEU A 69 -8.41 0.68 -1.59
C LEU A 69 -8.31 1.06 -3.07
N ASN A 70 -8.64 0.12 -3.97
CA ASN A 70 -8.63 0.36 -5.41
C ASN A 70 -9.55 1.52 -5.81
N ARG A 71 -10.74 1.64 -5.20
CA ARG A 71 -11.67 2.77 -5.45
C ARG A 71 -11.23 4.10 -4.82
N LEU A 72 -10.30 4.07 -3.88
CA LEU A 72 -9.79 5.28 -3.22
C LEU A 72 -8.66 5.93 -3.99
N GLU A 73 -8.02 5.23 -4.92
CA GLU A 73 -6.90 5.71 -5.73
C GLU A 73 -7.23 7.07 -6.38
N ASP A 74 -8.23 7.12 -7.25
CA ASP A 74 -8.67 8.37 -7.92
C ASP A 74 -9.16 9.44 -6.93
N ARG A 75 -9.74 9.02 -5.80
CA ARG A 75 -10.37 9.93 -4.83
C ARG A 75 -9.38 10.60 -3.89
N LEU A 76 -8.20 10.01 -3.73
CA LEU A 76 -7.14 10.47 -2.84
C LEU A 76 -5.84 10.75 -3.60
N ASP A 77 -5.84 10.61 -4.93
CA ASP A 77 -4.76 11.05 -5.81
C ASP A 77 -3.43 10.42 -5.40
N PHE A 78 -3.40 9.09 -5.42
CA PHE A 78 -2.21 8.25 -5.24
C PHE A 78 -2.19 7.18 -6.34
N GLU A 79 -1.10 6.44 -6.46
CA GLU A 79 -0.96 5.30 -7.36
C GLU A 79 -0.65 4.03 -6.58
N ILE A 80 -1.23 2.89 -7.00
CA ILE A 80 -0.91 1.56 -6.48
C ILE A 80 0.19 0.92 -7.32
N ILE A 81 1.34 0.65 -6.70
CA ILE A 81 2.46 -0.07 -7.27
C ILE A 81 2.52 -1.48 -6.66
N ALA A 82 2.61 -2.49 -7.52
CA ALA A 82 2.73 -3.88 -7.11
C ALA A 82 3.90 -4.57 -7.84
N PRO A 83 4.59 -5.51 -7.17
CA PRO A 83 5.58 -6.35 -7.84
C PRO A 83 4.91 -7.25 -8.89
N SER A 84 5.68 -7.66 -9.90
CA SER A 84 5.22 -8.58 -10.94
C SER A 84 5.05 -10.02 -10.45
N THR A 85 5.55 -10.34 -9.27
CA THR A 85 5.47 -11.66 -8.64
C THR A 85 4.72 -11.61 -7.32
N SER A 86 4.12 -12.74 -6.94
CA SER A 86 3.45 -12.86 -5.64
C SER A 86 4.42 -12.71 -4.48
N THR A 87 3.95 -12.11 -3.39
CA THR A 87 4.75 -11.86 -2.17
C THR A 87 4.37 -12.81 -1.03
N TYR A 88 3.22 -13.46 -1.15
CA TYR A 88 2.72 -14.46 -0.22
C TYR A 88 2.49 -15.80 -0.90
N PHE A 89 3.14 -16.83 -0.36
CA PHE A 89 3.02 -18.22 -0.80
C PHE A 89 2.44 -19.06 0.34
N PRO A 90 1.19 -19.52 0.22
CA PRO A 90 0.56 -20.32 1.26
C PRO A 90 1.18 -21.71 1.34
N ASN A 91 1.28 -22.25 2.56
CA ASN A 91 1.77 -23.63 2.78
C ASN A 91 0.80 -24.71 2.26
N ILE A 92 -0.48 -24.36 2.12
CA ILE A 92 -1.50 -25.26 1.57
C ILE A 92 -1.38 -25.23 0.04
N ILE A 93 -0.99 -26.35 -0.54
CA ILE A 93 -0.68 -26.50 -1.98
C ILE A 93 -1.85 -26.06 -2.88
N THR A 94 -3.10 -26.27 -2.46
CA THR A 94 -4.28 -25.87 -3.24
C THR A 94 -4.55 -24.37 -3.23
N ASN A 95 -3.96 -23.63 -2.29
CA ASN A 95 -4.15 -22.18 -2.22
C ASN A 95 -3.23 -21.50 -3.23
N ARG A 96 -3.80 -20.55 -3.96
CA ARG A 96 -3.03 -19.77 -4.94
C ARG A 96 -2.19 -18.69 -4.24
N PRO A 97 -0.95 -18.44 -4.69
CA PRO A 97 -0.14 -17.30 -4.25
C PRO A 97 -0.89 -15.97 -4.39
N SER A 98 -0.51 -14.98 -3.59
CA SER A 98 -1.12 -13.65 -3.61
C SER A 98 -0.04 -12.58 -3.43
N THR A 99 -0.31 -11.38 -3.93
CA THR A 99 0.51 -10.19 -3.67
C THR A 99 -0.15 -9.40 -2.56
N LEU A 100 0.42 -9.46 -1.35
CA LEU A 100 -0.10 -8.78 -0.16
C LEU A 100 0.74 -7.55 0.21
N ASP A 101 2.00 -7.55 -0.24
CA ASP A 101 2.91 -6.43 -0.11
C ASP A 101 2.81 -5.55 -1.35
N ILE A 102 2.36 -4.32 -1.15
CA ILE A 102 2.18 -3.32 -2.21
C ILE A 102 2.74 -1.98 -1.73
N ALA A 103 2.94 -1.06 -2.67
CA ALA A 103 3.28 0.32 -2.38
C ALA A 103 2.20 1.28 -2.90
N LEU A 104 1.95 2.35 -2.14
CA LEU A 104 1.12 3.47 -2.53
C LEU A 104 2.02 4.69 -2.65
N THR A 105 2.02 5.36 -3.79
CA THR A 105 2.82 6.57 -3.98
C THR A 105 1.94 7.77 -4.27
N ARG A 106 2.31 8.92 -3.73
CA ARG A 106 1.75 10.21 -4.10
C ARG A 106 2.88 11.18 -4.38
N THR A 107 2.83 11.79 -5.56
CA THR A 107 3.71 12.88 -5.96
C THR A 107 2.84 14.06 -6.36
N CYS A 108 2.92 15.17 -5.63
CA CYS A 108 2.36 16.43 -6.10
C CYS A 108 3.28 16.98 -7.20
N ALA A 109 2.76 17.15 -8.42
CA ALA A 109 3.45 17.86 -9.50
C ALA A 109 3.56 19.36 -9.18
#